data_AF-X1T358-F1
#
_entry.id   AF-X1T358-F1
#
_cell.length_a   1.000
_cell.length_b   1.000
_cell.length_c   1.000
_cell.angle_alpha   90.00
_cell.angle_beta   90.00
_cell.angle_gamma   90.00
#
_symmetry.space_group_name_H-M   'P 1'
#
loop_
_entity.id
_entity.type
_entity.pdbx_description
1 polymer ?
#
loop_
_entity_poly.entity_id
_entity_poly.type
_entity_poly.pdbx_seq_one_letter_code
_entity_poly.pdbx_strand_id
1 'polypeptide(L)' 'MDVPQVSPIKAGTHTLTGYSAHADQNMLVNWVKSMPTPPKKITLVHGEPKARKALSQALGL' A
#
# COMPACT_ATOMS: atom_id res chain seq x y z
N MET A 1 29.08 23.62 9.64
CA MET A 1 28.10 23.08 8.68
C MET A 1 28.50 21.63 8.45
N ASP A 2 27.75 20.69 8.99
CA ASP A 2 28.08 19.26 8.85
C ASP A 2 27.73 18.77 7.45
N VAL A 3 28.75 18.29 6.74
CA VAL A 3 28.59 17.63 5.44
C VAL A 3 28.12 16.20 5.71
N PRO A 4 27.02 15.72 5.10
CA PRO A 4 26.56 14.37 5.35
C PRO A 4 27.58 13.35 4.85
N GLN A 5 28.07 12.50 5.75
CA GLN A 5 28.86 11.32 5.41
C GLN A 5 27.93 10.22 4.86
N VAL A 6 28.22 9.73 3.66
CA VAL A 6 27.47 8.63 3.02
C VAL A 6 28.37 7.41 2.96
N SER A 7 27.97 6.31 3.60
CA SER A 7 28.68 5.02 3.53
C SER A 7 28.06 4.12 2.46
N PRO A 8 28.84 3.53 1.54
CA PRO A 8 28.32 2.65 0.51
C PRO A 8 27.87 1.30 1.08
N ILE A 9 26.68 0.83 0.69
CA ILE A 9 26.19 -0.50 1.06
C ILE A 9 26.84 -1.55 0.14
N LYS A 10 27.60 -2.49 0.73
CA LYS A 10 28.30 -3.59 0.02
C LYS A 10 27.53 -4.92 0.04
N ALA A 11 26.40 -4.99 0.76
CA ALA A 11 25.60 -6.20 0.90
C ALA A 11 24.59 -6.34 -0.25
N GLY A 12 24.23 -7.59 -0.58
CA GLY A 12 23.12 -7.87 -1.48
C GLY A 12 21.78 -7.49 -0.85
N THR A 13 20.91 -6.85 -1.61
CA THR A 13 19.56 -6.47 -1.19
C THR A 13 18.54 -7.37 -1.84
N HIS A 14 17.61 -7.90 -1.03
CA HIS A 14 16.51 -8.73 -1.51
C HIS A 14 15.20 -8.20 -0.93
N THR A 15 14.18 -8.11 -1.76
CA THR A 15 12.81 -7.79 -1.34
C THR A 15 11.98 -9.05 -1.46
N LEU A 16 11.55 -9.59 -0.32
CA LEU A 16 10.65 -10.74 -0.27
C LEU A 16 9.21 -10.23 -0.25
N THR A 17 8.53 -10.30 -1.39
CA THR A 17 7.10 -9.97 -1.48
C THR A 17 6.25 -11.13 -0.94
N GLY A 18 5.11 -10.85 -0.32
CA GLY A 18 4.15 -11.89 0.10
C GLY A 18 4.30 -12.41 1.54
N TYR A 19 5.29 -11.96 2.30
CA TYR A 19 5.38 -12.19 3.76
C TYR A 19 4.69 -11.11 4.59
N SER A 20 4.16 -10.06 3.94
CA SER A 20 3.38 -9.05 4.65
C SER A 20 2.04 -9.65 5.06
N ALA A 21 1.64 -9.43 6.32
CA ALA A 21 0.31 -9.81 6.80
C ALA A 21 -0.81 -8.94 6.19
N HIS A 22 -0.47 -7.87 5.48
CA HIS A 22 -1.44 -6.97 4.87
C HIS A 22 -1.85 -7.45 3.48
N ALA A 23 -3.15 -7.38 3.21
CA ALA A 23 -3.70 -7.57 1.88
C ALA A 23 -3.09 -6.55 0.90
N ASP A 24 -2.73 -7.01 -0.29
CA ASP A 24 -2.34 -6.12 -1.37
C ASP A 24 -3.55 -5.34 -1.94
N GLN A 25 -3.29 -4.44 -2.89
CA GLN A 25 -4.35 -3.63 -3.50
C GLN A 25 -5.42 -4.49 -4.19
N ASN A 26 -5.03 -5.55 -4.90
CA ASN A 26 -5.98 -6.39 -5.63
C ASN A 26 -6.88 -7.15 -4.66
N MET A 27 -6.30 -7.67 -3.58
CA MET A 27 -7.05 -8.31 -2.50
C MET A 27 -8.06 -7.36 -1.87
N LEU A 28 -7.68 -6.10 -1.58
CA LEU A 28 -8.60 -5.10 -1.02
C LEU A 28 -9.74 -4.75 -1.99
N VAL A 29 -9.43 -4.54 -3.27
CA VAL A 29 -10.43 -4.26 -4.31
C VAL A 29 -11.40 -5.43 -4.48
N ASN A 30 -10.87 -6.65 -4.54
CA ASN A 30 -11.69 -7.86 -4.67
C ASN A 30 -12.55 -8.09 -3.43
N TRP A 31 -12.02 -7.78 -2.23
CA TRP A 31 -12.78 -7.85 -0.99
C TRP A 31 -14.01 -6.92 -1.03
N VAL A 32 -13.84 -5.65 -1.41
CA VAL A 32 -14.96 -4.72 -1.57
C VAL A 32 -15.96 -5.21 -2.64
N LYS A 33 -15.47 -5.70 -3.79
CA LYS A 33 -16.32 -6.24 -4.87
C LYS A 33 -17.11 -7.48 -4.45
N SER A 34 -16.60 -8.25 -3.50
CA SER A 34 -17.24 -9.48 -3.01
C SER A 34 -18.37 -9.25 -2.00
N MET A 35 -18.56 -8.02 -1.53
CA MET A 35 -19.61 -7.72 -0.55
C MET A 35 -21.00 -7.92 -1.15
N PRO A 36 -21.93 -8.66 -0.50
CA PRO A 36 -23.28 -8.90 -1.03
C PRO A 36 -24.06 -7.61 -1.31
N THR A 37 -23.83 -6.59 -0.49
CA THR A 37 -24.34 -5.23 -0.69
C THR A 37 -23.15 -4.27 -0.72
N PRO A 38 -22.96 -3.50 -1.81
CA PRO A 38 -21.87 -2.53 -1.89
C PRO A 38 -21.96 -1.47 -0.78
N PRO A 39 -20.82 -1.05 -0.19
CA PRO A 39 -20.81 -0.02 0.82
C PRO A 39 -21.23 1.34 0.23
N LYS A 40 -22.09 2.08 0.96
CA LYS A 40 -22.52 3.43 0.54
C LYS A 40 -21.42 4.49 0.68
N LYS A 41 -20.42 4.23 1.52
CA LYS A 41 -19.29 5.11 1.81
C LYS A 41 -18.09 4.28 2.23
N ILE A 42 -16.91 4.64 1.72
CA ILE A 42 -15.63 4.07 2.14
C ILE A 42 -14.74 5.22 2.61
N THR A 43 -14.06 5.03 3.74
CA THR A 43 -13.06 6.00 4.26
C THR A 43 -11.71 5.29 4.36
N LEU A 44 -10.70 5.78 3.63
CA LEU A 44 -9.34 5.23 3.67
C LEU A 44 -8.53 5.88 4.81
N VAL A 45 -8.14 5.08 5.80
CA VAL A 45 -7.48 5.56 7.02
C VAL A 45 -5.96 5.33 7.02
N HIS A 46 -5.53 4.07 6.97
CA HIS A 46 -4.11 3.70 7.08
C HIS A 46 -3.44 3.64 5.70
N GLY A 47 -2.13 3.89 5.68
CA GLY A 47 -1.31 3.89 4.47
C GLY A 47 -0.86 5.28 4.03
N GLU A 48 0.26 5.30 3.33
CA GLU A 48 0.84 6.54 2.81
C GLU A 48 -0.14 7.29 1.90
N PRO A 49 -0.04 8.63 1.80
CA PRO A 49 -0.95 9.43 0.99
C PRO A 49 -1.05 8.96 -0.47
N LYS A 50 0.08 8.57 -1.09
CA LYS A 50 0.10 8.06 -2.48
C LYS A 50 -0.61 6.71 -2.61
N ALA A 51 -0.39 5.80 -1.65
CA ALA A 51 -1.03 4.49 -1.64
C ALA A 51 -2.55 4.60 -1.46
N ARG A 52 -3.01 5.47 -0.54
CA ARG A 52 -4.44 5.74 -0.34
C ARG A 52 -5.07 6.37 -1.58
N LYS A 53 -4.39 7.30 -2.24
CA LYS A 53 -4.87 7.88 -3.51
C LYS A 53 -5.02 6.82 -4.60
N ALA A 54 -4.04 5.94 -4.76
CA ALA A 54 -4.10 4.86 -5.75
C ALA A 54 -5.24 3.87 -5.45
N LEU A 55 -5.43 3.51 -4.18
CA LEU A 55 -6.54 2.64 -3.77
C LEU A 55 -7.92 3.31 -3.96
N SER A 56 -8.04 4.62 -3.69
CA SER A 56 -9.26 5.40 -3.97
C SER A 56 -9.66 5.28 -5.43
N GLN A 57 -8.70 5.52 -6.33
CA GLN A 57 -8.92 5.41 -7.77
C GLN A 57 -9.33 4.00 -8.19
N ALA A 58 -8.67 2.97 -7.65
CA ALA A 58 -8.99 1.58 -7.95
C ALA A 58 -10.39 1.15 -7.45
N LEU A 59 -10.89 1.78 -6.39
CA LEU A 59 -12.23 1.55 -5.83
C LEU A 59 -13.32 2.46 -6.44
N GLY A 60 -12.95 3.44 -7.28
CA GLY A 60 -13.88 4.42 -7.84
C GLY A 60 -14.42 5.43 -6.81
N LEU A 61 -13.63 5.73 -5.78
CA LEU A 61 -13.93 6.71 -4.72
C LEU A 61 -13.45 8.11 -5.08
#